data_AF-A0A928J4Q9-F1
#
_entry.id   AF-A0A928J4Q9-F1
#
_cell.length_a   1.000
_cell.length_b   1.000
_cell.length_c   1.000
_cell.angle_alpha   90.00
_cell.angle_beta   90.00
_cell.angle_gamma   90.00
#
_symmetry.space_group_name_H-M   'P 1'
#
loop_
_entity.id
_entity.type
_entity.pdbx_description
1 polymer ?
#
loop_
_entity_poly.entity_id
_entity_poly.type
_entity_poly.pdbx_seq_one_letter_code
_entity_poly.pdbx_strand_id
1 'polypeptide(L)'
;MRQYLLPETGAFRKVNMHSHSTFSDGKNTPEEIKAAYKAKGYAAVAFTEHEHIIDVTHLTDDEFVAITAYEYDYNTCKTCPSSYAGHEAPPTFNFKECLHLNLYAKDPHNFKAVCHNPKFVHCGNSKLYRE
;
A
#
# COMPACT_ATOMS: atom_id res chain seq x y z
N MET A 1 7.18 -30.48 -24.84
CA MET A 1 6.64 -30.98 -23.57
C MET A 1 6.13 -29.76 -22.80
N ARG A 2 4.85 -29.71 -22.37
CA ARG A 2 4.34 -28.58 -21.57
C ARG A 2 4.75 -28.79 -20.12
N GLN A 3 5.34 -27.78 -19.49
CA GLN A 3 5.66 -27.78 -18.07
C GLN A 3 4.63 -26.92 -17.34
N TYR A 4 3.94 -27.52 -16.36
CA TYR A 4 2.98 -26.83 -15.51
C TYR A 4 3.71 -26.34 -14.26
N LEU A 5 3.65 -25.02 -14.00
CA LEU A 5 4.35 -24.37 -12.88
C LEU A 5 3.56 -24.44 -11.55
N LEU A 6 2.26 -24.73 -11.63
CA LEU A 6 1.38 -24.89 -10.48
C LEU A 6 0.84 -26.33 -10.46
N PRO A 7 0.51 -26.86 -9.26
CA PRO A 7 -0.17 -28.15 -9.14
C PRO A 7 -1.45 -28.21 -9.99
N GLU A 8 -1.78 -29.36 -10.55
CA GLU A 8 -3.01 -29.54 -11.33
C GLU A 8 -4.28 -29.44 -10.48
N THR A 9 -4.16 -29.70 -9.18
CA THR A 9 -5.26 -29.67 -8.22
C THR A 9 -4.87 -28.87 -6.98
N GLY A 10 -5.85 -28.21 -6.36
CA GLY A 10 -5.65 -27.40 -5.17
C GLY A 10 -6.67 -26.28 -5.02
N ALA A 11 -6.73 -25.70 -3.83
CA ALA A 11 -7.53 -24.51 -3.56
C ALA A 11 -6.74 -23.26 -3.95
N PHE A 12 -6.84 -22.83 -5.21
CA PHE A 12 -6.22 -21.60 -5.66
C PHE A 12 -7.06 -20.39 -5.24
N ARG A 13 -6.38 -19.35 -4.73
CA ARG A 13 -7.01 -18.12 -4.25
C ARG A 13 -6.31 -16.94 -4.92
N LYS A 14 -7.10 -16.05 -5.51
CA LYS A 14 -6.59 -14.81 -6.11
C LYS A 14 -6.51 -13.74 -5.03
N VAL A 15 -5.37 -13.09 -4.89
CA VAL A 15 -5.12 -12.08 -3.87
C VAL A 15 -4.48 -10.87 -4.54
N ASN A 16 -4.87 -9.66 -4.12
CA ASN A 16 -4.08 -8.47 -4.42
C ASN A 16 -3.19 -8.16 -3.22
N MET A 17 -1.88 -8.11 -3.44
CA MET A 17 -0.90 -7.87 -2.39
C MET A 17 -0.57 -6.38 -2.21
N HIS A 18 -1.07 -5.48 -3.06
CA HIS A 18 -0.74 -4.06 -2.96
C HIS A 18 -1.89 -3.19 -3.49
N SER A 19 -2.41 -2.32 -2.63
CA SER A 19 -3.49 -1.40 -2.98
C SER A 19 -3.55 -0.19 -2.05
N HIS A 20 -4.01 0.92 -2.58
CA HIS A 20 -4.23 2.16 -1.85
C HIS A 20 -5.71 2.53 -1.86
N SER A 21 -6.21 3.01 -0.72
CA SER A 21 -7.56 3.54 -0.56
C SER A 21 -7.54 5.07 -0.49
N THR A 22 -8.69 5.65 -0.15
CA THR A 22 -8.81 7.08 0.17
C THR A 22 -7.98 7.52 1.37
N PHE A 23 -7.48 6.58 2.19
CA PHE A 23 -6.50 6.88 3.24
C PHE A 23 -5.12 7.21 2.66
N SER A 24 -4.91 7.04 1.36
CA SER A 24 -3.73 7.44 0.61
C SER A 24 -4.13 8.11 -0.71
N ASP A 25 -3.38 7.92 -1.79
CA ASP A 25 -3.65 8.43 -3.13
C ASP A 25 -4.67 7.60 -3.94
N GLY A 26 -5.26 6.57 -3.31
CA GLY A 26 -6.32 5.75 -3.88
C GLY A 26 -7.65 6.49 -4.04
N LYS A 27 -8.49 6.00 -4.95
CA LYS A 27 -9.80 6.61 -5.27
C LYS A 27 -10.97 6.02 -4.51
N ASN A 28 -10.84 4.80 -4.01
CA ASN A 28 -11.93 4.03 -3.40
C ASN A 28 -11.72 3.89 -1.90
N THR A 29 -12.81 3.86 -1.13
CA THR A 29 -12.72 3.56 0.30
C THR A 29 -12.31 2.10 0.53
N PRO A 30 -11.84 1.72 1.72
CA PRO A 30 -11.54 0.33 2.02
C PRO A 30 -12.70 -0.65 1.78
N GLU A 31 -13.93 -0.24 2.09
CA GLU A 31 -15.16 -1.01 1.85
C GLU A 31 -15.44 -1.19 0.36
N GLU A 32 -15.29 -0.13 -0.43
CA GLU A 32 -15.43 -0.17 -1.89
C GLU A 32 -14.37 -1.06 -2.55
N ILE A 33 -13.13 -1.01 -2.05
CA ILE A 33 -12.04 -1.90 -2.48
C ILE A 33 -12.42 -3.36 -2.22
N LYS A 34 -12.82 -3.70 -0.99
CA LYS A 34 -13.28 -5.05 -0.65
C LYS A 34 -14.38 -5.51 -1.62
N ALA A 35 -15.42 -4.70 -1.79
CA ALA A 35 -16.55 -5.04 -2.67
C ALA A 35 -16.09 -5.29 -4.12
N ALA A 36 -15.25 -4.40 -4.66
CA ALA A 36 -14.75 -4.50 -6.02
C ALA A 36 -13.87 -5.74 -6.25
N TYR A 37 -13.03 -6.11 -5.28
CA TYR A 37 -12.16 -7.28 -5.39
C TYR A 37 -12.92 -8.59 -5.17
N LYS A 38 -13.82 -8.64 -4.18
CA LYS A 38 -14.70 -9.79 -3.94
C LYS A 38 -15.56 -10.09 -5.18
N ALA A 39 -16.14 -9.06 -5.81
CA ALA A 39 -16.89 -9.20 -7.07
C ALA A 39 -16.07 -9.76 -8.25
N LYS A 40 -14.73 -9.63 -8.20
CA LYS A 40 -13.80 -10.17 -9.21
C LYS A 40 -13.22 -11.54 -8.82
N GLY A 41 -13.76 -12.18 -7.78
CA GLY A 41 -13.33 -13.51 -7.31
C GLY A 41 -12.00 -13.50 -6.54
N TYR A 42 -11.59 -12.36 -6.00
CA TYR A 42 -10.45 -12.30 -5.08
C TYR A 42 -10.87 -12.74 -3.68
N ALA A 43 -10.00 -13.49 -3.03
CA ALA A 43 -10.17 -13.95 -1.66
C ALA A 43 -9.53 -13.02 -0.63
N ALA A 44 -8.64 -12.13 -1.05
CA ALA A 44 -8.01 -11.17 -0.16
C ALA A 44 -7.45 -9.95 -0.90
N VAL A 45 -7.27 -8.87 -0.14
CA VAL A 45 -6.58 -7.63 -0.56
C VAL A 45 -5.73 -7.12 0.58
N ALA A 46 -4.50 -6.72 0.30
CA ALA A 46 -3.68 -5.96 1.22
C ALA A 46 -3.88 -4.45 1.04
N PHE A 47 -4.11 -3.78 2.16
CA PHE A 47 -4.19 -2.34 2.25
C PHE A 47 -2.80 -1.83 2.58
N THR A 48 -2.12 -1.25 1.61
CA THR A 48 -0.71 -0.85 1.68
C THR A 48 -0.62 0.66 1.58
N GLU A 49 -1.29 1.38 2.47
CA GLU A 49 -1.35 2.83 2.42
C GLU A 49 0.04 3.47 2.60
N HIS A 50 0.26 4.66 2.02
CA HIS A 50 1.57 5.34 2.05
C HIS A 50 1.92 5.83 3.46
N GLU A 51 2.97 5.27 4.06
CA GLU A 51 3.59 5.66 5.34
C GLU A 51 2.75 5.42 6.61
N HIS A 52 1.55 4.86 6.49
CA HIS A 52 0.67 4.59 7.62
C HIS A 52 -0.05 3.25 7.50
N ILE A 53 -0.24 2.65 8.66
CA ILE A 53 -0.99 1.41 8.82
C ILE A 53 -2.37 1.77 9.38
N ILE A 54 -3.42 1.24 8.76
CA ILE A 54 -4.81 1.48 9.15
C ILE A 54 -5.44 0.20 9.67
N ASP A 55 -6.42 0.32 10.56
CA ASP A 55 -7.22 -0.82 10.99
C ASP A 55 -8.24 -1.17 9.90
N VAL A 56 -8.06 -2.35 9.31
CA VAL A 56 -8.94 -2.92 8.28
C VAL A 56 -9.53 -4.26 8.73
N THR A 57 -9.36 -4.62 10.01
CA THR A 57 -9.73 -5.96 10.50
C THR A 57 -11.23 -6.19 10.43
N HIS A 58 -12.04 -5.14 10.56
CA HIS A 58 -13.50 -5.16 10.38
C HIS A 58 -13.96 -5.54 8.97
N LEU A 59 -13.06 -5.47 7.97
CA LEU A 59 -13.35 -5.83 6.60
C LEU A 59 -13.14 -7.33 6.32
N THR A 60 -12.54 -8.08 7.23
CA THR A 60 -12.40 -9.54 7.07
C THR A 60 -13.73 -10.25 7.37
N ASP A 61 -14.09 -11.22 6.54
CA ASP A 61 -15.24 -12.11 6.73
C ASP A 61 -14.89 -13.55 6.33
N ASP A 62 -15.86 -14.48 6.43
CA ASP A 62 -15.66 -15.91 6.14
C ASP A 62 -15.15 -16.20 4.72
N GLU A 63 -15.35 -15.29 3.77
CA GLU A 63 -15.01 -15.47 2.35
C GLU A 63 -13.89 -14.53 1.88
N PHE A 64 -13.51 -13.53 2.68
CA PHE A 64 -12.60 -12.47 2.27
C PHE A 64 -11.68 -12.00 3.40
N VAL A 65 -10.37 -11.93 3.13
CA VAL A 65 -9.37 -11.41 4.09
C VAL A 65 -8.89 -10.02 3.69
N ALA A 66 -9.07 -9.05 4.58
CA ALA A 66 -8.40 -7.76 4.49
C ALA A 66 -7.05 -7.87 5.20
N ILE A 67 -5.95 -7.76 4.43
CA ILE A 67 -4.60 -7.92 4.95
C ILE A 67 -4.10 -6.56 5.44
N THR A 68 -3.85 -6.46 6.74
CA THR A 68 -3.24 -5.29 7.38
C THR A 68 -1.78 -5.13 6.93
N ALA A 69 -1.50 -4.04 6.22
CA ALA A 69 -0.17 -3.72 5.71
C ALA A 69 -0.01 -2.20 5.57
N TYR A 70 1.16 -1.76 5.10
CA TYR A 70 1.41 -0.38 4.65
C TYR A 70 2.59 -0.37 3.67
N GLU A 71 2.67 0.69 2.87
CA GLU A 71 3.81 0.95 1.98
C GLU A 71 4.73 1.99 2.63
N TYR A 72 6.03 1.70 2.63
CA TYR A 72 7.07 2.56 3.20
C TYR A 72 8.04 3.03 2.11
N ASP A 73 8.28 4.34 2.07
CA ASP A 73 9.08 5.02 1.07
C ASP A 73 10.50 5.28 1.60
N TYR A 74 11.45 4.51 1.05
CA TYR A 74 12.86 4.78 1.25
C TYR A 74 13.41 5.67 0.14
N ASN A 75 13.84 6.86 0.51
CA ASN A 75 14.32 7.88 -0.42
C ASN A 75 15.85 8.03 -0.33
N THR A 76 16.56 8.08 -1.48
CA THR A 76 18.03 8.17 -1.49
C THR A 76 18.56 9.53 -1.01
N CYS A 77 17.72 10.57 -1.00
CA CYS A 77 18.05 11.90 -0.50
C CYS A 77 16.97 12.46 0.44
N LYS A 78 17.41 13.21 1.46
CA LYS A 78 16.51 13.86 2.45
C LYS A 78 15.69 14.99 1.83
N THR A 79 16.28 15.71 0.89
CA THR A 79 15.67 16.83 0.17
C THR A 79 15.32 16.37 -1.23
N CYS A 80 14.16 16.78 -1.72
CA CYS A 80 13.84 16.66 -3.13
C CYS A 80 15.01 17.24 -3.97
N PRO A 81 15.56 16.51 -4.96
CA PRO A 81 16.64 17.06 -5.76
C PRO A 81 16.10 18.30 -6.49
N SER A 82 16.53 19.48 -6.05
CA SER A 82 16.34 20.73 -6.80
C SER A 82 17.14 20.73 -8.11
N SER A 83 17.71 19.59 -8.51
CA SER A 83 18.63 19.46 -9.63
C SER A 83 17.96 19.02 -10.93
N TYR A 84 16.68 18.58 -10.91
CA TYR A 84 15.95 18.26 -12.14
C TYR A 84 15.15 19.41 -12.72
N ALA A 85 14.97 20.46 -11.93
CA ALA A 85 14.33 21.68 -12.36
C ALA A 85 15.27 22.80 -11.90
N GLY A 86 15.77 23.63 -12.82
CA GLY A 86 16.63 24.76 -12.46
C GLY A 86 16.01 25.56 -11.31
N HIS A 87 16.81 26.35 -10.60
CA HIS A 87 16.50 27.09 -9.35
C HIS A 87 15.16 27.86 -9.27
N GLU A 88 14.37 27.90 -10.35
CA GLU A 88 13.07 28.56 -10.46
C GLU A 88 11.85 27.61 -10.36
N ALA A 89 12.04 26.29 -10.46
CA ALA A 89 10.91 25.34 -10.40
C ALA A 89 10.75 24.72 -9.00
N PRO A 90 9.50 24.55 -8.53
CA PRO A 90 9.24 24.03 -7.19
C PRO A 90 9.82 22.62 -7.05
N PRO A 91 10.34 22.24 -5.86
CA PRO A 91 10.85 20.90 -5.63
C PRO A 91 9.75 19.87 -5.93
N THR A 92 9.96 19.00 -6.93
CA THR A 92 8.99 17.96 -7.32
C THR A 92 9.49 16.58 -6.95
N PHE A 93 8.71 15.81 -6.19
CA PHE A 93 9.05 14.45 -5.79
C PHE A 93 9.11 13.46 -6.98
N ASN A 94 8.69 13.89 -8.18
CA ASN A 94 8.62 13.08 -9.40
C ASN A 94 9.98 12.52 -9.87
N PHE A 95 11.08 13.17 -9.50
CA PHE A 95 12.43 12.75 -9.92
C PHE A 95 13.28 12.27 -8.74
N LYS A 96 12.65 12.04 -7.60
CA LYS A 96 13.33 11.53 -6.42
C LYS A 96 13.48 10.02 -6.55
N GLU A 97 14.70 9.52 -6.44
CA GLU A 97 14.92 8.08 -6.34
C GLU A 97 14.29 7.58 -5.03
N CYS A 98 13.21 6.81 -5.20
CA CYS A 98 12.42 6.25 -4.13
C CYS A 98 12.29 4.73 -4.33
N LEU A 99 12.46 3.99 -3.24
CA LEU A 99 12.17 2.57 -3.14
C LEU A 99 10.96 2.40 -2.23
N HIS A 100 9.89 1.82 -2.77
CA HIS A 100 8.71 1.52 -1.97
C HIS A 100 8.77 0.08 -1.46
N LEU A 101 8.48 -0.10 -0.18
CA LEU A 101 8.51 -1.38 0.53
C LEU A 101 7.14 -1.66 1.13
N ASN A 102 6.50 -2.74 0.67
CA ASN A 102 5.26 -3.21 1.27
C ASN A 102 5.55 -4.08 2.50
N LEU A 103 5.04 -3.66 3.66
CA LEU A 103 5.25 -4.31 4.95
C LEU A 103 3.92 -4.87 5.46
N TYR A 104 3.87 -6.19 5.66
CA TYR A 104 2.65 -6.93 6.02
C TYR A 104 2.68 -7.36 7.47
N ALA A 105 1.60 -7.09 8.19
CA ALA A 105 1.49 -7.51 9.58
C ALA A 105 1.23 -9.03 9.65
N LYS A 106 2.00 -9.74 10.48
CA LYS A 106 1.75 -11.17 10.76
C LYS A 106 0.52 -11.40 11.62
N ASP A 107 0.20 -10.43 12.47
CA ASP A 107 -1.00 -10.36 13.28
C ASP A 107 -1.89 -9.26 12.68
N PRO A 108 -3.13 -9.54 12.26
CA PRO A 108 -4.01 -8.56 11.65
C PRO A 108 -4.28 -7.34 12.55
N HIS A 109 -4.16 -7.47 13.87
CA HIS A 109 -4.37 -6.37 14.84
C HIS A 109 -3.07 -5.63 15.20
N ASN A 110 -1.94 -5.96 14.56
CA ASN A 110 -0.69 -5.24 14.79
C ASN A 110 -0.58 -4.01 13.88
N PHE A 111 -0.96 -2.85 14.44
CA PHE A 111 -0.91 -1.55 13.77
C PHE A 111 0.36 -0.76 14.09
N LYS A 112 1.44 -1.43 14.50
CA LYS A 112 2.70 -0.76 14.77
C LYS A 112 3.46 -0.55 13.46
N ALA A 113 3.54 0.70 13.01
CA ALA A 113 4.50 1.08 11.98
C ALA A 113 5.93 0.84 12.49
N VAL A 114 6.69 0.03 11.75
CA VAL A 114 8.10 -0.25 12.03
C VAL A 114 8.97 0.68 11.20
N CYS A 115 10.20 0.96 11.63
CA CYS A 115 11.09 1.90 10.94
C CYS A 115 10.53 3.34 10.78
N HIS A 116 9.41 3.66 11.44
CA HIS A 116 8.82 4.99 11.43
C HIS A 116 9.76 6.00 12.07
N ASN A 117 10.32 6.88 11.26
CA ASN A 117 11.11 8.02 11.72
C ASN A 117 10.32 9.31 11.44
N PRO A 118 9.80 10.00 12.46
CA PRO A 118 8.98 11.21 12.26
C PRO A 118 9.73 12.36 11.57
N LYS A 119 11.06 12.27 11.41
CA LYS A 119 11.86 13.23 10.61
C LYS A 119 11.86 12.94 9.11
N PHE A 120 11.47 11.74 8.69
CA PHE A 120 11.56 11.26 7.29
C PHE A 120 10.25 10.68 6.76
N VAL A 121 9.35 10.28 7.63
CA VAL A 121 7.97 9.85 7.31
C VAL A 121 7.13 11.11 7.15
N HIS A 122 6.57 11.31 5.97
CA HIS A 122 5.65 12.42 5.70
C HIS A 122 4.21 11.96 5.98
N CYS A 123 3.35 12.88 6.42
CA CYS A 123 1.93 12.61 6.59
C CYS A 123 1.40 12.07 5.25
N GLY A 124 0.87 10.84 5.25
CA GLY A 124 0.59 10.04 4.06
C GLY A 124 -0.07 10.80 2.89
N ASN A 125 0.04 10.23 1.69
CA ASN A 125 -0.33 10.91 0.44
C ASN A 125 -1.83 11.14 0.22
N SER A 126 -2.68 10.96 1.23
CA SER A 126 -4.10 11.27 1.13
C SER A 126 -4.36 12.75 0.94
N LYS A 127 -5.35 13.05 0.12
CA LYS A 127 -5.92 14.40 0.02
C LYS A 127 -6.44 14.91 1.37
N LEU A 128 -6.86 14.02 2.27
CA LEU A 128 -7.39 14.36 3.60
C LEU A 128 -6.33 14.94 4.56
N TYR A 129 -5.03 14.74 4.28
CA TYR A 129 -3.92 15.21 5.13
C TYR A 129 -3.06 16.29 4.46
N ARG A 130 -3.52 16.84 3.32
CA ARG A 130 -2.80 17.86 2.53
C ARG A 130 -3.36 19.28 2.70
N GLU A 131 -4.29 19.49 3.63
CA GLU A 131 -4.82 20.80 4.07
C GLU A 131 -4.32 21.15 5.47
#